data_AF-A0A6B1IC32-F1
#
_entry.id   AF-A0A6B1IC32-F1
#
_cell.length_a   1.000
_cell.length_b   1.000
_cell.length_c   1.000
_cell.angle_alpha   90.00
_cell.angle_beta   90.00
_cell.angle_gamma   90.00
#
_symmetry.space_group_name_H-M   'P 1'
#
loop_
_entity.id
_entity.type
_entity.pdbx_description
1 polymer ?
#
loop_
_entity_poly.entity_id
_entity_poly.type
_entity_poly.pdbx_seq_one_letter_code
_entity_poly.pdbx_strand_id
1 'polypeptide(L)'
;MSRDSEFSPDTYRAALLAAGAPLTAIDALLAGHADHAFCCMRPPGHHAEVEQIMGFCFFNNVAVAAHYLRAECGCDKVAIIDWDVHHGNGTQHIFEEDGSVFFCSIHQSPLYPGTGAADERGVGAGHGQTLNIPVPAGSTDADYLRHFTDTIIPAIDQFQPDFILLSAGFDAHRNDPLGQILLSAEGYGLLTELVLQLATHHCEGRLVSLLEGGYDLEGTATSVAAHLSALLAS
;
A
#
# COMPACT_ATOMS: atom_id res chain seq x y z
N MET A 1 -3.91 15.75 -16.92
CA MET A 1 -3.71 16.05 -15.49
C MET A 1 -5.07 16.16 -14.84
N SER A 2 -5.32 15.35 -13.82
CA SER A 2 -6.50 15.49 -12.98
C SER A 2 -6.52 16.87 -12.31
N ARG A 3 -7.71 17.39 -12.00
CA ARG A 3 -7.88 18.70 -11.32
C ARG A 3 -7.54 18.66 -9.83
N ASP A 4 -7.32 17.48 -9.27
CA ASP A 4 -6.99 17.27 -7.85
C ASP A 4 -5.49 17.47 -7.54
N SER A 5 -4.62 17.48 -8.54
CA SER A 5 -3.17 17.39 -8.34
C SER A 5 -2.49 18.70 -8.69
N GLU A 6 -2.41 19.60 -7.71
CA GLU A 6 -1.67 20.86 -7.79
C GLU A 6 -0.16 20.66 -7.60
N PHE A 7 0.66 21.45 -8.27
CA PHE A 7 2.11 21.37 -8.18
C PHE A 7 2.76 22.76 -8.07
N SER A 8 3.94 22.78 -7.47
CA SER A 8 4.84 23.93 -7.38
C SER A 8 6.16 23.63 -8.12
N PRO A 9 7.06 24.62 -8.30
CA PRO A 9 8.36 24.40 -8.94
C PRO A 9 9.19 23.27 -8.29
N ASP A 10 9.00 23.01 -6.99
CA ASP A 10 9.74 21.99 -6.25
C ASP A 10 9.08 20.60 -6.26
N THR A 11 7.85 20.48 -6.77
CA THR A 11 7.09 19.22 -6.76
C THR A 11 7.84 18.10 -7.46
N TYR A 12 8.51 18.36 -8.58
CA TYR A 12 9.26 17.32 -9.30
C TYR A 12 10.40 16.74 -8.43
N ARG A 13 11.15 17.61 -7.76
CA ARG A 13 12.22 17.18 -6.84
C ARG A 13 11.66 16.40 -5.66
N ALA A 14 10.55 16.88 -5.07
CA ALA A 14 9.89 16.18 -3.97
C ALA A 14 9.39 14.79 -4.40
N ALA A 15 8.78 14.67 -5.57
CA ALA A 15 8.31 13.40 -6.12
C ALA A 15 9.45 12.41 -6.39
N LEU A 16 10.60 12.88 -6.90
CA LEU A 16 11.78 12.03 -7.06
C LEU A 16 12.33 11.53 -5.72
N LEU A 17 12.34 12.38 -4.68
CA LEU A 17 12.78 11.97 -3.34
C LEU A 17 11.81 10.98 -2.71
N ALA A 18 10.49 11.17 -2.89
CA ALA A 18 9.48 10.21 -2.44
C ALA A 18 9.65 8.85 -3.14
N ALA A 19 9.76 8.83 -4.47
CA ALA A 19 9.96 7.59 -5.24
C ALA A 19 11.29 6.88 -4.90
N GLY A 20 12.34 7.62 -4.50
CA GLY A 20 13.64 7.05 -4.12
C GLY A 20 13.75 6.57 -2.65
N ALA A 21 12.86 7.02 -1.76
CA ALA A 21 12.85 6.60 -0.36
C ALA A 21 12.69 5.07 -0.18
N PRO A 22 11.72 4.39 -0.82
CA PRO A 22 11.57 2.94 -0.67
C PRO A 22 12.76 2.16 -1.25
N LEU A 23 13.40 2.66 -2.32
CA LEU A 23 14.61 2.03 -2.89
C LEU A 23 15.75 2.03 -1.87
N THR A 24 15.95 3.15 -1.17
CA THR A 24 16.95 3.25 -0.10
C THR A 24 16.64 2.29 1.06
N ALA A 25 15.35 2.16 1.43
CA ALA A 25 14.92 1.21 2.45
C ALA A 25 15.16 -0.25 2.03
N ILE A 26 14.79 -0.60 0.79
CA ILE A 26 15.02 -1.93 0.21
C ILE A 26 16.51 -2.29 0.26
N ASP A 27 17.40 -1.39 -0.20
CA ASP A 27 18.83 -1.62 -0.16
C ASP A 27 19.35 -1.87 1.26
N ALA A 28 18.84 -1.13 2.25
CA ALA A 28 19.20 -1.31 3.65
C ALA A 28 18.74 -2.67 4.21
N LEU A 29 17.52 -3.11 3.84
CA LEU A 29 16.99 -4.42 4.23
C LEU A 29 17.81 -5.56 3.61
N LEU A 30 18.10 -5.48 2.31
CA LEU A 30 18.89 -6.49 1.60
C LEU A 30 20.35 -6.55 2.08
N ALA A 31 20.88 -5.44 2.61
CA ALA A 31 22.18 -5.39 3.26
C ALA A 31 22.17 -5.90 4.73
N GLY A 32 21.01 -6.27 5.26
CA GLY A 32 20.85 -6.75 6.64
C GLY A 32 20.98 -5.65 7.70
N HIS A 33 20.67 -4.40 7.35
CA HIS A 33 20.69 -3.27 8.29
C HIS A 33 19.37 -3.09 9.07
N ALA A 34 18.28 -3.68 8.58
CA ALA A 34 16.98 -3.75 9.23
C ALA A 34 16.17 -4.90 8.59
N ASP A 35 15.14 -5.38 9.28
CA ASP A 35 14.22 -6.39 8.75
C ASP A 35 13.05 -5.73 8.00
N HIS A 36 12.62 -4.56 8.47
CA HIS A 36 11.53 -3.76 7.90
C HIS A 36 11.80 -2.26 8.00
N ALA A 37 11.04 -1.46 7.24
CA ALA A 37 11.16 -0.01 7.23
C ALA A 37 9.84 0.70 6.91
N PHE A 38 9.62 1.87 7.52
CA PHE A 38 8.56 2.80 7.16
C PHE A 38 9.13 4.05 6.48
N CYS A 39 8.70 4.30 5.25
CA CYS A 39 9.03 5.48 4.46
C CYS A 39 7.99 6.57 4.71
N CYS A 40 8.28 7.48 5.64
CA CYS A 40 7.48 8.69 5.88
C CYS A 40 7.75 9.74 4.78
N MET A 41 7.20 9.47 3.59
CA MET A 41 7.45 10.25 2.37
C MET A 41 6.20 11.02 1.91
N ARG A 42 6.41 12.03 1.07
CA ARG A 42 5.35 12.79 0.38
C ARG A 42 5.95 13.45 -0.87
N PRO A 43 5.26 13.51 -2.04
CA PRO A 43 3.86 13.12 -2.33
C PRO A 43 3.59 11.60 -2.34
N PRO A 44 2.30 11.18 -2.21
CA PRO A 44 1.87 9.77 -2.33
C PRO A 44 2.02 9.26 -3.78
N GLY A 45 1.67 7.99 -4.02
CA GLY A 45 1.88 7.32 -5.29
C GLY A 45 0.79 6.39 -5.83
N HIS A 46 -0.02 5.74 -4.99
CA HIS A 46 -0.83 4.58 -5.44
C HIS A 46 -1.89 4.87 -6.53
N HIS A 47 -2.26 6.13 -6.74
CA HIS A 47 -3.17 6.54 -7.82
C HIS A 47 -2.48 6.92 -9.14
N ALA A 48 -1.16 7.12 -9.14
CA ALA A 48 -0.45 7.55 -10.33
C ALA A 48 -0.45 6.44 -11.39
N GLU A 49 -1.00 6.75 -12.56
CA GLU A 49 -1.04 5.88 -13.72
C GLU A 49 0.23 6.04 -14.57
N VAL A 50 0.45 5.12 -15.52
CA VAL A 50 1.59 5.16 -16.45
C VAL A 50 1.72 6.52 -17.18
N GLU A 51 0.59 7.08 -17.62
CA GLU A 51 0.56 8.34 -18.41
C GLU A 51 -0.27 9.45 -17.75
N GLN A 52 -0.70 9.28 -16.49
CA GLN A 52 -1.60 10.23 -15.83
C GLN A 52 -1.32 10.42 -14.33
N ILE A 53 -1.16 11.70 -13.96
CA ILE A 53 -1.15 12.19 -12.58
C ILE A 53 -2.61 12.36 -12.11
N MET A 54 -2.94 11.80 -10.95
CA MET A 54 -4.24 11.88 -10.30
C MET A 54 -4.16 11.54 -8.81
N GLY A 55 -5.16 11.95 -8.02
CA GLY A 55 -5.24 11.60 -6.59
C GLY A 55 -4.03 12.06 -5.78
N PHE A 56 -3.50 13.24 -6.09
CA PHE A 56 -2.28 13.80 -5.50
C PHE A 56 -0.98 13.03 -5.80
N CYS A 57 -1.05 11.97 -6.61
CA CYS A 57 0.06 11.07 -6.92
C CYS A 57 0.73 11.46 -8.22
N PHE A 58 2.05 11.69 -8.17
CA PHE A 58 2.86 12.12 -9.33
C PHE A 58 3.64 10.97 -9.96
N PHE A 59 4.23 10.12 -9.11
CA PHE A 59 4.85 8.86 -9.50
C PHE A 59 4.26 7.78 -8.63
N ASN A 60 4.09 6.58 -9.19
CA ASN A 60 3.65 5.45 -8.41
C ASN A 60 4.84 4.88 -7.63
N ASN A 61 5.03 5.39 -6.42
CA ASN A 61 6.20 5.10 -5.59
C ASN A 61 6.32 3.60 -5.26
N VAL A 62 5.20 2.94 -4.95
CA VAL A 62 5.18 1.50 -4.66
C VAL A 62 5.44 0.66 -5.91
N ALA A 63 4.94 1.07 -7.08
CA ALA A 63 5.24 0.39 -8.33
C ALA A 63 6.71 0.55 -8.75
N VAL A 64 7.31 1.73 -8.55
CA VAL A 64 8.75 1.94 -8.74
C VAL A 64 9.56 1.02 -7.83
N ALA A 65 9.17 0.88 -6.57
CA ALA A 65 9.81 -0.03 -5.62
C ALA A 65 9.67 -1.50 -6.02
N ALA A 66 8.48 -1.95 -6.44
CA ALA A 66 8.23 -3.31 -6.90
C ALA A 66 9.05 -3.63 -8.15
N HIS A 67 9.09 -2.71 -9.13
CA HIS A 67 9.91 -2.88 -10.32
C HIS A 67 11.41 -2.94 -9.97
N TYR A 68 11.88 -2.10 -9.04
CA TYR A 68 13.28 -2.15 -8.57
C TYR A 68 13.63 -3.52 -7.96
N LEU A 69 12.77 -4.05 -7.09
CA LEU A 69 12.94 -5.39 -6.51
C LEU A 69 13.05 -6.48 -7.59
N ARG A 70 12.18 -6.44 -8.60
CA ARG A 70 12.15 -7.43 -9.69
C ARG A 70 13.36 -7.31 -10.62
N ALA A 71 13.70 -6.09 -11.02
CA ALA A 71 14.70 -5.83 -12.06
C ALA A 71 16.14 -5.82 -11.54
N GLU A 72 16.37 -5.24 -10.36
CA GLU A 72 17.71 -4.96 -9.86
C GLU A 72 18.09 -5.85 -8.66
N CYS A 73 17.11 -6.27 -7.85
CA CYS A 73 17.36 -7.06 -6.64
C CYS A 73 17.16 -8.57 -6.83
N GLY A 74 16.64 -9.01 -7.99
CA GLY A 74 16.39 -10.42 -8.28
C GLY A 74 15.27 -11.06 -7.43
N CYS A 75 14.35 -10.26 -6.89
CA CYS A 75 13.17 -10.73 -6.19
C CYS A 75 12.20 -11.38 -7.21
N ASP A 76 11.73 -12.61 -7.00
CA ASP A 76 10.89 -13.32 -7.97
C ASP A 76 9.41 -12.94 -7.89
N LYS A 77 8.90 -12.75 -6.66
CA LYS A 77 7.50 -12.41 -6.39
C LYS A 77 7.39 -11.29 -5.37
N VAL A 78 6.70 -10.21 -5.73
CA VAL A 78 6.45 -9.07 -4.84
C VAL A 78 4.96 -9.00 -4.52
N ALA A 79 4.61 -8.94 -3.24
CA ALA A 79 3.24 -8.62 -2.84
C ALA A 79 3.13 -7.15 -2.46
N ILE A 80 2.12 -6.47 -2.98
CA ILE A 80 1.74 -5.11 -2.63
C ILE A 80 0.39 -5.17 -1.92
N ILE A 81 0.37 -4.80 -0.65
CA ILE A 81 -0.84 -4.62 0.14
C ILE A 81 -1.14 -3.13 0.18
N ASP A 82 -2.37 -2.74 -0.10
CA ASP A 82 -2.84 -1.36 -0.04
C ASP A 82 -4.05 -1.27 0.87
N TRP A 83 -3.90 -0.53 1.98
CA TRP A 83 -4.98 -0.27 2.94
C TRP A 83 -5.38 1.20 2.98
N ASP A 84 -4.85 2.03 2.07
CA ASP A 84 -5.38 3.38 1.87
C ASP A 84 -6.90 3.28 1.60
N VAL A 85 -7.67 4.22 2.13
CA VAL A 85 -9.14 4.14 2.03
C VAL A 85 -9.62 4.22 0.59
N HIS A 86 -8.80 4.74 -0.31
CA HIS A 86 -9.07 4.84 -1.74
C HIS A 86 -8.46 3.67 -2.50
N HIS A 87 -9.10 3.30 -3.60
CA HIS A 87 -8.57 2.22 -4.44
C HIS A 87 -7.25 2.65 -5.11
N GLY A 88 -6.18 1.87 -4.92
CA GLY A 88 -4.88 2.04 -5.57
C GLY A 88 -4.88 1.71 -7.06
N ASN A 89 -5.70 2.42 -7.83
CA ASN A 89 -5.94 2.17 -9.26
C ASN A 89 -4.67 2.19 -10.11
N GLY A 90 -3.75 3.12 -9.85
CA GLY A 90 -2.52 3.24 -10.63
C GLY A 90 -1.66 2.00 -10.43
N THR A 91 -1.55 1.53 -9.18
CA THR A 91 -0.80 0.31 -8.85
C THR A 91 -1.44 -0.91 -9.50
N GLN A 92 -2.78 -1.03 -9.43
CA GLN A 92 -3.50 -2.11 -10.10
C GLN A 92 -3.19 -2.15 -11.61
N HIS A 93 -3.40 -1.05 -12.31
CA HIS A 93 -3.27 -1.02 -13.77
C HIS A 93 -1.82 -1.25 -14.24
N ILE A 94 -0.83 -0.79 -13.48
CA ILE A 94 0.58 -1.03 -13.79
C ILE A 94 0.91 -2.53 -13.78
N PHE A 95 0.31 -3.31 -12.87
CA PHE A 95 0.62 -4.73 -12.69
C PHE A 95 -0.48 -5.68 -13.19
N GLU A 96 -1.52 -5.17 -13.87
CA GLU A 96 -2.71 -5.95 -14.23
C GLU A 96 -2.38 -7.18 -15.10
N GLU A 97 -1.32 -7.10 -15.91
CA GLU A 97 -0.82 -8.20 -16.75
C GLU A 97 0.36 -8.98 -16.13
N ASP A 98 0.88 -8.56 -14.98
CA ASP A 98 2.10 -9.11 -14.38
C ASP A 98 1.79 -10.23 -13.37
N GLY A 99 2.10 -11.48 -13.77
CA GLY A 99 1.92 -12.66 -12.90
C GLY A 99 2.90 -12.74 -11.72
N SER A 100 3.89 -11.86 -11.64
CA SER A 100 4.93 -11.85 -10.61
C SER A 100 4.74 -10.78 -9.54
N VAL A 101 3.70 -9.96 -9.66
CA VAL A 101 3.30 -8.99 -8.64
C VAL A 101 1.87 -9.27 -8.23
N PHE A 102 1.68 -9.53 -6.94
CA PHE A 102 0.34 -9.62 -6.34
C PHE A 102 -0.05 -8.26 -5.79
N PHE A 103 -1.17 -7.71 -6.24
CA PHE A 103 -1.73 -6.46 -5.74
C PHE A 103 -3.06 -6.73 -5.02
N CYS A 104 -3.14 -6.27 -3.77
CA CYS A 104 -4.37 -6.31 -2.98
C CYS A 104 -4.72 -4.91 -2.48
N SER A 105 -5.95 -4.47 -2.69
CA SER A 105 -6.47 -3.21 -2.15
C SER A 105 -7.75 -3.44 -1.37
N ILE A 106 -7.78 -3.02 -0.10
CA ILE A 106 -9.00 -2.89 0.69
C ILE A 106 -9.36 -1.42 0.81
N HIS A 107 -10.50 -1.04 0.24
CA HIS A 107 -10.84 0.37 0.05
C HIS A 107 -12.33 0.58 0.18
N GLN A 108 -12.73 1.80 0.54
CA GLN A 108 -14.13 2.15 0.59
C GLN A 108 -14.72 2.19 -0.83
N SER A 109 -15.90 1.60 -1.02
CA SER A 109 -16.66 1.70 -2.26
C SER A 109 -18.15 1.98 -2.01
N PRO A 110 -18.77 2.90 -2.78
CA PRO A 110 -18.14 3.80 -3.75
C PRO A 110 -17.32 4.90 -3.05
N LEU A 111 -16.16 5.23 -3.62
CA LEU A 111 -15.34 6.40 -3.27
C LEU A 111 -14.47 6.77 -4.48
N TYR A 112 -13.26 7.28 -4.28
CA TYR A 112 -12.33 7.66 -5.32
C TYR A 112 -11.50 6.44 -5.78
N PRO A 113 -11.24 6.29 -7.09
CA PRO A 113 -11.74 7.10 -8.21
C PRO A 113 -13.07 6.58 -8.81
N GLY A 114 -13.70 5.59 -8.16
CA GLY A 114 -14.89 4.89 -8.68
C GLY A 114 -14.56 3.60 -9.44
N THR A 115 -13.36 3.05 -9.22
CA THR A 115 -12.89 1.75 -9.74
C THR A 115 -12.64 0.79 -8.58
N GLY A 116 -12.03 -0.39 -8.82
CA GLY A 116 -11.70 -1.35 -7.77
C GLY A 116 -12.83 -2.34 -7.52
N ALA A 117 -13.57 -2.73 -8.57
CA ALA A 117 -14.62 -3.72 -8.42
C ALA A 117 -14.03 -5.09 -8.02
N ALA A 118 -14.77 -5.85 -7.21
CA ALA A 118 -14.31 -7.13 -6.68
C ALA A 118 -14.09 -8.22 -7.77
N ASP A 119 -14.65 -8.03 -8.97
CA ASP A 119 -14.47 -8.91 -10.12
C ASP A 119 -13.30 -8.52 -11.04
N GLU A 120 -12.64 -7.40 -10.77
CA GLU A 120 -11.35 -7.04 -11.36
C GLU A 120 -10.26 -7.92 -10.71
N ARG A 121 -9.71 -8.87 -11.48
CA ARG A 121 -8.80 -9.91 -10.98
C ARG A 121 -7.48 -9.99 -11.73
N GLY A 122 -7.10 -8.94 -12.44
CA GLY A 122 -5.97 -8.96 -13.37
C GLY A 122 -6.32 -9.70 -14.65
N VAL A 123 -5.47 -9.52 -15.66
CA VAL A 123 -5.66 -10.01 -17.02
C VAL A 123 -4.41 -10.73 -17.52
N GLY A 124 -4.55 -11.54 -18.57
CA GLY A 124 -3.41 -12.25 -19.16
C GLY A 124 -2.64 -13.10 -18.14
N ALA A 125 -1.34 -12.87 -18.03
CA ALA A 125 -0.48 -13.59 -17.08
C ALA A 125 -0.69 -13.15 -15.62
N GLY A 126 -1.22 -11.94 -15.39
CA GLY A 126 -1.59 -11.40 -14.08
C GLY A 126 -2.96 -11.87 -13.57
N HIS A 127 -3.69 -12.70 -14.32
CA HIS A 127 -4.99 -13.17 -13.86
C HIS A 127 -4.89 -13.96 -12.54
N GLY A 128 -5.67 -13.52 -11.56
CA GLY A 128 -5.64 -14.02 -10.18
C GLY A 128 -4.67 -13.27 -9.26
N GLN A 129 -3.89 -12.31 -9.77
CA GLN A 129 -2.91 -11.54 -8.99
C GLN A 129 -3.42 -10.16 -8.55
N THR A 130 -4.65 -9.81 -8.88
CA THR A 130 -5.35 -8.63 -8.33
C THR A 130 -6.46 -9.08 -7.39
N LEU A 131 -6.50 -8.51 -6.19
CA LEU A 131 -7.54 -8.71 -5.20
C LEU A 131 -8.08 -7.36 -4.72
N ASN A 132 -9.28 -7.02 -5.18
CA ASN A 132 -10.01 -5.87 -4.67
C ASN A 132 -11.02 -6.27 -3.60
N ILE A 133 -11.00 -5.54 -2.49
CA ILE A 133 -11.92 -5.70 -1.36
C ILE A 133 -12.65 -4.36 -1.15
N PRO A 134 -13.68 -4.08 -1.96
CA PRO A 134 -14.53 -2.92 -1.74
C PRO A 134 -15.36 -3.10 -0.47
N VAL A 135 -15.22 -2.17 0.48
CA VAL A 135 -15.96 -2.17 1.75
C VAL A 135 -16.91 -0.97 1.85
N PRO A 136 -18.08 -1.12 2.51
CA PRO A 136 -19.01 0.00 2.66
C PRO A 136 -18.48 1.06 3.64
N ALA A 137 -18.96 2.30 3.47
CA ALA A 137 -18.81 3.33 4.49
C ALA A 137 -19.30 2.81 5.86
N GLY A 138 -18.56 3.15 6.92
CA GLY A 138 -18.84 2.71 8.28
C GLY A 138 -18.19 1.39 8.69
N SER A 139 -17.44 0.71 7.81
CA SER A 139 -16.66 -0.47 8.22
C SER A 139 -15.68 -0.14 9.34
N THR A 140 -15.49 -1.11 10.24
CA THR A 140 -14.77 -0.94 11.51
C THR A 140 -13.48 -1.75 11.53
N ASP A 141 -12.69 -1.62 12.60
CA ASP A 141 -11.51 -2.47 12.87
C ASP A 141 -11.85 -3.95 12.73
N ALA A 142 -12.99 -4.38 13.28
CA ALA A 142 -13.42 -5.79 13.23
C ALA A 142 -13.74 -6.27 11.80
N ASP A 143 -14.17 -5.38 10.92
CA ASP A 143 -14.45 -5.71 9.52
C ASP A 143 -13.15 -5.82 8.72
N TYR A 144 -12.22 -4.87 8.91
CA TYR A 144 -10.89 -4.92 8.28
C TYR A 144 -10.12 -6.16 8.75
N LEU A 145 -10.08 -6.43 10.05
CA LEU A 145 -9.42 -7.63 10.58
C LEU A 145 -10.00 -8.91 9.99
N ARG A 146 -11.33 -8.98 9.81
CA ARG A 146 -11.98 -10.12 9.16
C ARG A 146 -11.58 -10.27 7.70
N HIS A 147 -11.52 -9.18 6.94
CA HIS A 147 -11.05 -9.22 5.55
C HIS A 147 -9.58 -9.65 5.46
N PHE A 148 -8.75 -9.18 6.39
CA PHE A 148 -7.36 -9.62 6.49
C PHE A 148 -7.28 -11.13 6.77
N THR A 149 -7.96 -11.64 7.79
CA THR A 149 -7.90 -13.05 8.19
C THR A 149 -8.52 -14.00 7.17
N ASP A 150 -9.66 -13.62 6.61
CA ASP A 150 -10.48 -14.54 5.81
C ASP A 150 -10.15 -14.46 4.32
N THR A 151 -9.52 -13.38 3.86
CA THR A 151 -9.30 -13.11 2.43
C THR A 151 -7.85 -12.76 2.09
N ILE A 152 -7.27 -11.71 2.69
CA ILE A 152 -5.95 -11.20 2.30
C ILE A 152 -4.83 -12.18 2.68
N ILE A 153 -4.81 -12.65 3.92
CA ILE A 153 -3.79 -13.60 4.40
C ILE A 153 -3.82 -14.89 3.56
N PRO A 154 -4.96 -15.57 3.34
CA PRO A 154 -5.00 -16.74 2.46
C PRO A 154 -4.52 -16.49 1.03
N ALA A 155 -4.80 -15.31 0.46
CA ALA A 155 -4.34 -14.97 -0.89
C ALA A 155 -2.81 -14.78 -0.95
N ILE A 156 -2.24 -14.12 0.06
CA ILE A 156 -0.78 -13.94 0.17
C ILE A 156 -0.09 -15.28 0.46
N ASP A 157 -0.67 -16.12 1.32
CA ASP A 157 -0.17 -17.47 1.58
C ASP A 157 -0.15 -18.33 0.32
N GLN A 158 -1.12 -18.16 -0.57
CA GLN A 158 -1.14 -18.83 -1.87
C GLN A 158 -0.08 -18.25 -2.83
N PHE A 159 0.15 -16.94 -2.80
CA PHE A 159 1.11 -16.27 -3.67
C PHE A 159 2.57 -16.52 -3.24
N GLN A 160 2.84 -16.64 -1.93
CA GLN A 160 4.15 -16.87 -1.32
C GLN A 160 5.21 -15.83 -1.78
N PRO A 161 5.07 -14.54 -1.43
CA PRO A 161 5.98 -13.50 -1.90
C PRO A 161 7.38 -13.60 -1.29
N ASP A 162 8.39 -13.13 -2.03
CA ASP A 162 9.77 -13.00 -1.54
C ASP A 162 10.04 -11.63 -0.89
N PHE A 163 9.09 -10.70 -1.04
CA PHE A 163 9.10 -9.36 -0.45
C PHE A 163 7.69 -8.79 -0.36
N ILE A 164 7.38 -8.07 0.74
CA ILE A 164 6.10 -7.35 0.90
C ILE A 164 6.34 -5.83 0.87
N LEU A 165 5.56 -5.14 0.05
CA LEU A 165 5.40 -3.70 0.06
C LEU A 165 4.02 -3.35 0.59
N LEU A 166 3.94 -2.33 1.44
CA LEU A 166 2.69 -1.86 2.02
C LEU A 166 2.46 -0.40 1.64
N SER A 167 1.42 -0.14 0.86
CA SER A 167 0.88 1.21 0.63
C SER A 167 0.07 1.59 1.87
N ALA A 168 0.71 2.34 2.76
CA ALA A 168 0.23 2.64 4.10
C ALA A 168 -0.44 4.03 4.16
N GLY A 169 -1.66 4.10 3.63
CA GLY A 169 -2.55 5.24 3.85
C GLY A 169 -3.20 5.19 5.24
N PHE A 170 -3.43 6.34 5.88
CA PHE A 170 -4.05 6.43 7.19
C PHE A 170 -5.41 7.16 7.17
N ASP A 171 -5.98 7.32 5.99
CA ASP A 171 -7.25 8.00 5.71
C ASP A 171 -8.51 7.11 5.86
N ALA A 172 -8.34 5.83 6.18
CA ALA A 172 -9.42 5.00 6.71
C ALA A 172 -9.69 5.24 8.21
N HIS A 173 -8.91 6.15 8.84
CA HIS A 173 -9.10 6.52 10.24
C HIS A 173 -10.46 7.21 10.43
N ARG A 174 -11.15 6.90 11.54
CA ARG A 174 -12.52 7.38 11.85
C ARG A 174 -12.75 8.90 11.82
N ASN A 175 -11.68 9.69 11.92
CA ASN A 175 -11.73 11.15 11.91
C ASN A 175 -11.37 11.74 10.54
N ASP A 176 -10.91 10.93 9.59
CA ASP A 176 -10.43 11.43 8.30
C ASP A 176 -11.57 12.06 7.49
N PRO A 177 -11.35 13.24 6.87
CA PRO A 177 -12.39 13.90 6.10
C PRO A 177 -12.63 13.31 4.70
N LEU A 178 -11.72 12.48 4.18
CA LEU A 178 -11.77 11.95 2.81
C LEU A 178 -12.26 10.50 2.71
N GLY A 179 -12.36 9.79 3.84
CA GLY A 179 -13.01 8.49 3.95
C GLY A 179 -14.20 8.51 4.93
N GLN A 180 -14.99 7.44 4.97
CA GLN A 180 -16.03 7.21 5.98
C GLN A 180 -15.85 5.86 6.70
N ILE A 181 -14.64 5.30 6.66
CA ILE A 181 -14.27 4.12 7.43
C ILE A 181 -13.98 4.53 8.87
N LEU A 182 -14.20 3.61 9.81
CA LEU A 182 -14.12 3.86 11.24
C LEU A 182 -12.92 3.18 11.89
N LEU A 183 -11.76 3.12 11.20
CA LEU A 183 -10.58 2.54 11.81
C LEU A 183 -10.08 3.38 12.99
N SER A 184 -9.60 2.69 14.01
CA SER A 184 -8.85 3.27 15.10
C SER A 184 -7.34 3.19 14.85
N ALA A 185 -6.56 3.99 15.58
CA ALA A 185 -5.10 3.88 15.57
C ALA A 185 -4.66 2.46 16.03
N GLU A 186 -5.35 1.91 17.03
CA GLU A 186 -5.16 0.54 17.50
C GLU A 186 -5.44 -0.48 16.40
N GLY A 187 -6.47 -0.25 15.57
CA GLY A 187 -6.78 -1.04 14.38
C GLY A 187 -5.60 -1.10 13.41
N TYR A 188 -4.99 0.03 13.06
CA TYR A 188 -3.78 0.04 12.22
C TYR A 188 -2.61 -0.71 12.87
N GLY A 189 -2.44 -0.64 14.19
CA GLY A 189 -1.46 -1.45 14.91
C GLY A 189 -1.67 -2.95 14.68
N LEU A 190 -2.90 -3.43 14.86
CA LEU A 190 -3.26 -4.85 14.63
C LEU A 190 -3.08 -5.27 13.16
N LEU A 191 -3.47 -4.41 12.20
CA LEU A 191 -3.23 -4.68 10.78
C LEU A 191 -1.74 -4.78 10.47
N THR A 192 -0.91 -3.94 11.09
CA THR A 192 0.54 -3.99 10.95
C THR A 192 1.12 -5.32 11.45
N GLU A 193 0.65 -5.80 12.61
CA GLU A 193 1.07 -7.09 13.17
C GLU A 193 0.76 -8.25 12.21
N LEU A 194 -0.41 -8.24 11.56
CA LEU A 194 -0.78 -9.25 10.56
C LEU A 194 0.14 -9.21 9.33
N VAL A 195 0.48 -8.02 8.83
CA VAL A 195 1.40 -7.88 7.68
C VAL A 195 2.82 -8.31 8.07
N LEU A 196 3.27 -8.01 9.29
CA LEU A 196 4.56 -8.48 9.80
C LEU A 196 4.63 -10.00 9.92
N GLN A 197 3.54 -10.65 10.35
CA GLN A 197 3.46 -12.11 10.40
C GLN A 197 3.59 -12.72 9.01
N LEU A 198 2.91 -12.15 8.00
CA LEU A 198 3.08 -12.56 6.61
C LEU A 198 4.52 -12.38 6.12
N ALA A 199 5.13 -11.22 6.41
CA ALA A 199 6.50 -10.93 6.00
C ALA A 199 7.49 -11.90 6.66
N THR A 200 7.31 -12.19 7.94
CA THR A 200 8.12 -13.18 8.69
C THR A 200 7.95 -14.58 8.12
N HIS A 201 6.72 -14.95 7.74
CA HIS A 201 6.41 -16.28 7.25
C HIS A 201 6.97 -16.55 5.85
N HIS A 202 6.87 -15.58 4.92
CA HIS A 202 7.19 -15.79 3.50
C HIS A 202 8.53 -15.19 3.08
N CYS A 203 8.95 -14.08 3.68
CA CYS A 203 10.07 -13.29 3.17
C CYS A 203 11.05 -12.82 4.24
N GLU A 204 11.26 -13.63 5.30
CA GLU A 204 12.27 -13.37 6.34
C GLU A 204 12.13 -11.99 7.00
N GLY A 205 10.90 -11.50 7.13
CA GLY A 205 10.59 -10.20 7.73
C GLY A 205 10.65 -9.02 6.76
N ARG A 206 11.09 -9.21 5.51
CA ARG A 206 11.27 -8.15 4.51
C ARG A 206 9.96 -7.42 4.17
N LEU A 207 9.80 -6.25 4.79
CA LEU A 207 8.64 -5.37 4.62
C LEU A 207 9.08 -3.91 4.49
N VAL A 208 8.63 -3.24 3.44
CA VAL A 208 8.71 -1.77 3.37
C VAL A 208 7.31 -1.19 3.28
N SER A 209 6.94 -0.35 4.24
CA SER A 209 5.71 0.43 4.22
C SER A 209 5.99 1.85 3.73
N LEU A 210 5.10 2.38 2.89
CA LEU A 210 5.21 3.68 2.23
C LEU A 210 4.00 4.51 2.62
N LEU A 211 4.21 5.72 3.13
CA LEU A 211 3.10 6.61 3.45
C LEU A 211 2.33 7.02 2.17
N GLU A 212 1.02 6.78 2.14
CA GLU A 212 0.10 7.23 1.09
C GLU A 212 -0.80 8.39 1.61
N GLY A 213 -2.11 8.19 1.75
CA GLY A 213 -3.08 9.15 2.27
C GLY A 213 -3.08 9.31 3.79
N GLY A 214 -3.94 10.22 4.27
CA GLY A 214 -4.06 10.62 5.67
C GLY A 214 -4.20 12.13 5.80
N TYR A 215 -5.41 12.61 6.12
CA TYR A 215 -5.81 14.00 5.98
C TYR A 215 -6.38 14.60 7.27
N ASP A 216 -6.74 13.77 8.26
CA ASP A 216 -6.81 14.19 9.66
C ASP A 216 -5.43 14.09 10.31
N LEU A 217 -4.83 15.24 10.67
CA LEU A 217 -3.43 15.28 11.15
C LEU A 217 -3.22 14.50 12.46
N GLU A 218 -4.17 14.57 13.38
CA GLU A 218 -4.09 13.87 14.67
C GLU A 218 -4.33 12.36 14.50
N GLY A 219 -5.34 11.98 13.72
CA GLY A 219 -5.61 10.60 13.33
C GLY A 219 -4.43 9.96 12.60
N THR A 220 -3.83 10.69 11.65
CA THR A 220 -2.63 10.23 10.91
C THR A 220 -1.46 10.04 11.87
N ALA A 221 -1.15 11.03 12.71
CA ALA A 221 -0.03 10.93 13.64
C ALA A 221 -0.19 9.77 14.64
N THR A 222 -1.37 9.57 15.19
CA THR A 222 -1.64 8.47 16.14
C THR A 222 -1.63 7.11 15.47
N SER A 223 -2.15 7.00 14.24
CA SER A 223 -2.14 5.75 13.47
C SER A 223 -0.75 5.36 12.99
N VAL A 224 0.06 6.33 12.53
CA VAL A 224 1.49 6.13 12.23
C VAL A 224 2.25 5.70 13.47
N ALA A 225 1.97 6.31 14.63
CA ALA A 225 2.61 5.91 15.89
C ALA A 225 2.28 4.46 16.28
N ALA A 226 1.03 4.01 16.07
CA ALA A 226 0.63 2.63 16.29
C ALA A 226 1.31 1.67 15.30
N HIS A 227 1.36 2.03 14.01
CA HIS A 227 2.08 1.27 12.98
C HIS A 227 3.57 1.09 13.33
N LEU A 228 4.27 2.19 13.66
CA LEU A 228 5.67 2.15 14.07
C LEU A 228 5.89 1.35 15.37
N SER A 229 4.97 1.44 16.32
CA SER A 229 5.07 0.67 17.57
C SER A 229 5.00 -0.83 17.30
N ALA A 230 4.14 -1.26 16.38
CA ALA A 230 4.06 -2.66 15.96
C ALA A 230 5.32 -3.11 15.22
N LEU A 231 5.86 -2.29 14.28
CA LEU A 231 7.14 -2.58 13.61
C LEU A 231 8.30 -2.74 14.62
N LEU A 232 8.35 -1.92 15.67
CA LEU A 232 9.44 -1.98 16.65
C LEU A 232 9.30 -3.10 17.70
N ALA A 233 8.14 -3.75 17.79
CA ALA A 233 7.87 -4.79 18.78
C ALA A 233 8.24 -6.21 18.32
N SER A 234 8.50 -6.40 17.02
CA SER A 234 8.91 -7.67 16.39
C SER A 234 10.41 -7.90 16.44
#